data_AF-A0A3B9LRX4-F1
#
_entry.id   AF-A0A3B9LRX4-F1
#
_cell.length_a   1.000
_cell.length_b   1.000
_cell.length_c   1.000
_cell.angle_alpha   90.00
_cell.angle_beta   90.00
_cell.angle_gamma   90.00
#
_symmetry.space_group_name_H-M   'P 1'
#
loop_
_entity.id
_entity.type
_entity.pdbx_description
1 polymer ?
#
loop_
_entity_poly.entity_id
_entity_poly.type
_entity_poly.pdbx_seq_one_letter_code
_entity_poly.pdbx_strand_id
1 'polypeptide(L)'
;DFVQTFSGLLTRDLATARVDHDFSAKDKFYAVYNFQTRIGNRGLVASPLPAFGVLSQHQQNHTLSLSYTRIFSNNVINELRGGFNVQNLFRRANQTTGQF
;
A
#
# COMPACT_ATOMS: atom_id res chain seq x y z
N ASP A 1 -3.81 -32.10 -8.83
CA ASP A 1 -3.48 -30.75 -8.36
C ASP A 1 -4.78 -29.99 -8.20
N PHE A 2 -5.26 -29.79 -6.97
CA PHE A 2 -6.56 -29.15 -6.74
C PHE A 2 -6.35 -27.65 -6.59
N VAL A 3 -6.55 -26.91 -7.67
CA VAL A 3 -6.67 -25.45 -7.60
C VAL A 3 -8.02 -25.13 -6.96
N GLN A 4 -8.04 -24.90 -5.65
CA GLN A 4 -9.21 -24.36 -4.98
C GLN A 4 -9.30 -22.87 -5.26
N THR A 5 -10.24 -22.49 -6.13
CA THR A 5 -10.60 -21.09 -6.36
C THR A 5 -11.38 -20.59 -5.15
N PHE A 6 -10.74 -19.81 -4.28
CA PHE A 6 -11.43 -19.15 -3.17
C PHE A 6 -12.26 -17.99 -3.75
N SER A 7 -13.58 -18.12 -3.72
CA SER A 7 -14.46 -16.99 -4.01
C SER A 7 -14.34 -15.98 -2.86
N GLY A 8 -13.70 -14.85 -3.16
CA GLY A 8 -13.61 -13.70 -2.28
C GLY A 8 -13.45 -12.48 -3.16
N LEU A 9 -14.17 -11.40 -2.82
CA LEU A 9 -14.01 -10.11 -3.48
C LEU A 9 -12.54 -9.67 -3.34
N LEU A 10 -11.77 -9.82 -4.42
CA LEU A 10 -10.43 -9.26 -4.50
C LEU A 10 -10.59 -7.81 -4.95
N THR A 11 -10.66 -6.92 -3.97
CA THR A 11 -10.77 -5.49 -4.22
C THR A 11 -9.38 -4.87 -4.09
N ARG A 12 -8.98 -4.11 -5.10
CA ARG A 12 -7.76 -3.32 -5.09
C ARG A 12 -8.11 -1.87 -5.37
N ASP A 13 -8.06 -1.04 -4.34
CA ASP A 13 -8.25 0.40 -4.48
C ASP A 13 -6.88 1.07 -4.51
N LEU A 14 -6.71 2.00 -5.46
CA LEU A 14 -5.51 2.81 -5.59
C LEU A 14 -5.90 4.27 -5.69
N ALA A 15 -5.17 5.11 -4.98
CA ALA A 15 -5.26 6.54 -5.11
C ALA A 15 -3.86 7.14 -5.14
N THR A 16 -3.63 8.04 -6.10
CA THR A 16 -2.39 8.80 -6.21
C THR A 16 -2.74 10.27 -6.19
N ALA A 17 -2.15 10.99 -5.24
CA ALA A 17 -2.21 12.45 -5.17
C ALA A 17 -0.82 13.02 -5.48
N ARG A 18 -0.79 14.08 -6.28
CA ARG A 18 0.44 14.79 -6.64
C ARG A 18 0.23 16.29 -6.46
N VAL A 19 1.25 16.94 -5.91
CA VAL A 19 1.29 18.39 -5.73
C VAL A 19 2.63 18.88 -6.24
N ASP A 20 2.56 19.68 -7.29
CA ASP A 20 3.70 20.30 -7.94
C ASP A 20 3.52 21.80 -7.78
N HIS A 21 4.48 22.47 -7.17
CA HIS A 21 4.37 23.90 -6.92
C HIS A 21 5.69 24.62 -7.14
N ASP A 22 5.67 25.59 -8.03
CA ASP A 22 6.78 26.51 -8.28
C ASP A 22 6.52 27.78 -7.46
N PHE A 23 7.15 27.90 -6.30
CA PHE A 23 7.04 29.10 -5.46
C PHE A 23 7.71 30.32 -6.12
N SER A 24 8.77 30.07 -6.89
CA SER A 24 9.50 31.07 -7.66
C SER A 24 10.28 30.39 -8.79
N ALA A 25 10.94 31.17 -9.64
CA ALA A 25 11.87 30.64 -10.63
C ALA A 25 13.04 29.84 -10.00
N LYS A 26 13.33 30.06 -8.71
CA LYS A 26 14.43 29.42 -7.98
C LYS A 26 14.00 28.30 -7.04
N ASP A 27 12.71 28.22 -6.71
CA ASP A 27 12.21 27.36 -5.64
C ASP A 27 11.08 26.49 -6.19
N LYS A 28 11.31 25.17 -6.19
CA LYS A 28 10.34 24.18 -6.68
C LYS A 28 10.08 23.14 -5.62
N PHE A 29 8.82 22.80 -5.44
CA PHE A 29 8.38 21.78 -4.50
C PHE A 29 7.53 20.74 -5.21
N TYR A 30 7.78 19.49 -4.84
CA TYR A 30 7.15 18.32 -5.41
C TYR A 30 6.76 17.36 -4.30
N ALA A 31 5.52 16.90 -4.31
CA ALA A 31 5.02 15.91 -3.37
C ALA A 31 4.13 14.89 -4.06
N VAL A 32 4.35 13.62 -3.76
CA VAL A 32 3.54 12.51 -4.26
C VAL A 32 3.15 11.62 -3.11
N TYR A 33 1.85 11.37 -2.99
CA TYR A 33 1.30 10.42 -2.06
C TYR A 33 0.58 9.30 -2.82
N ASN A 34 0.96 8.06 -2.55
CA ASN A 34 0.32 6.87 -3.08
C ASN A 34 -0.30 6.08 -1.95
N PHE A 35 -1.58 5.77 -2.13
CA PHE A 35 -2.35 4.89 -1.28
C PHE A 35 -2.78 3.66 -2.08
N GLN A 36 -2.60 2.48 -1.50
CA GLN A 36 -3.09 1.24 -2.07
C GLN A 36 -3.67 0.38 -0.96
N THR A 37 -4.91 -0.06 -1.10
CA THR A 37 -5.48 -1.12 -0.26
C THR A 37 -5.78 -2.35 -1.10
N ARG A 38 -5.49 -3.52 -0.55
CA ARG A 38 -5.82 -4.82 -1.12
C ARG A 38 -6.54 -5.62 -0.07
N ILE A 39 -7.78 -5.96 -0.38
CA ILE A 39 -8.62 -6.82 0.43
C ILE A 39 -8.79 -8.10 -0.36
N GLY A 40 -8.43 -9.23 0.25
CA GLY A 40 -8.55 -10.51 -0.41
C GLY A 40 -8.53 -11.67 0.57
N ASN A 41 -9.32 -12.70 0.26
CA ASN A 41 -9.29 -13.95 0.97
C ASN A 41 -8.16 -14.81 0.39
N ARG A 42 -7.18 -15.16 1.22
CA ARG A 42 -6.16 -16.17 0.91
C ARG A 42 -6.61 -17.50 1.51
N GLY A 43 -6.15 -18.58 0.90
CA GLY A 43 -6.70 -19.92 1.07
C GLY A 43 -6.73 -20.51 2.48
N LEU A 44 -7.16 -21.77 2.50
CA LEU A 44 -7.35 -22.65 3.65
C LEU A 44 -6.29 -22.50 4.76
N VAL A 45 -6.72 -22.34 6.00
CA VAL A 45 -5.86 -22.44 7.20
C VAL A 45 -5.58 -23.91 7.52
N ALA A 46 -4.52 -24.53 6.99
CA ALA A 46 -4.12 -25.87 7.44
C ALA A 46 -2.61 -26.15 7.38
N SER A 47 -2.04 -26.43 8.55
CA SER A 47 -1.27 -27.65 8.81
C SER A 47 -1.12 -27.84 10.34
N PRO A 48 -1.38 -29.02 10.93
CA PRO A 48 -1.67 -30.32 10.30
C PRO A 48 -3.18 -30.75 10.33
N LEU A 49 -4.09 -29.90 10.80
CA LEU A 49 -5.53 -30.21 10.87
C LEU A 49 -6.31 -29.68 9.65
N PRO A 50 -7.44 -30.31 9.25
CA PRO A 50 -8.25 -29.87 8.13
C PRO A 50 -8.70 -28.41 8.30
N ALA A 51 -8.53 -27.61 7.24
CA ALA A 51 -8.81 -26.19 7.25
C ALA A 51 -10.32 -25.91 7.23
N PHE A 52 -10.89 -25.57 8.38
CA PHE A 52 -12.29 -25.18 8.52
C PHE A 52 -12.53 -23.66 8.37
N GLY A 53 -11.62 -22.93 7.72
CA GLY A 53 -11.70 -21.47 7.66
C GLY A 53 -10.97 -20.83 6.49
N VAL A 54 -11.47 -19.65 6.11
CA VAL A 54 -10.87 -18.77 5.09
C VAL A 54 -9.99 -17.74 5.79
N LEU A 55 -8.76 -17.52 5.28
CA LEU A 55 -7.87 -16.48 5.78
C LEU A 55 -8.19 -15.15 5.06
N SER A 56 -8.79 -14.20 5.77
CA SER A 56 -8.98 -12.84 5.24
C SER A 56 -7.69 -12.03 5.44
N GLN A 57 -7.17 -11.45 4.36
CA GLN A 57 -6.00 -10.59 4.38
C GLN A 57 -6.36 -9.17 3.91
N HIS A 58 -5.97 -8.20 4.71
CA HIS A 58 -6.15 -6.78 4.43
C HIS A 58 -4.77 -6.10 4.45
N GLN A 59 -4.32 -5.62 3.29
CA GLN A 59 -3.03 -4.97 3.13
C GLN A 59 -3.23 -3.52 2.70
N GLN A 60 -2.71 -2.56 3.48
CA GLN A 60 -2.69 -1.14 3.14
C GLN A 60 -1.25 -0.67 3.00
N ASN A 61 -0.95 0.01 1.91
CA ASN A 61 0.35 0.61 1.65
C ASN A 61 0.17 2.12 1.45
N HIS A 62 0.96 2.89 2.19
CA HIS A 62 1.03 4.35 2.15
C HIS A 62 2.46 4.74 1.77
N THR A 63 2.63 5.47 0.67
CA THR A 63 3.95 5.96 0.24
C THR A 63 3.88 7.46 0.07
N LEU A 64 4.71 8.19 0.80
CA LEU A 64 4.87 9.63 0.61
C LEU A 64 6.29 9.91 0.13
N SER A 65 6.40 10.67 -0.96
CA SER A 65 7.67 11.14 -1.51
C SER A 65 7.61 12.65 -1.66
N LEU A 66 8.62 13.34 -1.16
CA LEU A 66 8.76 14.79 -1.18
C LEU A 66 10.10 15.15 -1.82
N SER A 67 10.11 16.17 -2.66
CA SER A 67 11.34 16.81 -3.15
C SER A 67 11.19 18.33 -3.09
N TYR A 68 12.25 19.00 -2.68
CA TYR A 68 12.37 20.45 -2.71
C TYR A 68 13.69 20.82 -3.38
N THR A 69 13.62 21.64 -4.43
CA THR A 69 14.77 22.11 -5.18
C THR A 69 14.91 23.62 -5.00
N ARG A 70 16.12 24.07 -4.68
CA ARG A 70 16.48 25.48 -4.58
C ARG A 70 17.71 25.83 -5.40
N ILE A 71 17.57 26.82 -6.26
CA ILE A 71 18.65 27.37 -7.10
C ILE A 71 19.27 28.56 -6.37
N PHE A 72 20.53 28.43 -5.94
CA PHE A 72 21.27 29.50 -5.27
C PHE A 72 21.93 30.45 -6.26
N SER A 73 22.48 29.91 -7.35
CA SER A 73 23.03 30.63 -8.49
C SER A 73 22.84 29.81 -9.76
N ASN A 74 23.12 30.38 -10.93
CA ASN A 74 23.05 29.63 -12.19
C ASN A 74 23.93 28.37 -12.22
N ASN A 75 24.89 28.26 -11.29
CA ASN A 75 25.84 27.16 -11.21
C ASN A 75 25.68 26.30 -9.95
N VAL A 76 24.76 26.66 -9.03
CA VAL A 76 24.58 25.95 -7.77
C VAL A 76 23.10 25.68 -7.52
N ILE A 77 22.75 24.40 -7.54
CA ILE A 77 21.40 23.88 -7.27
C ILE A 77 21.52 22.90 -6.12
N ASN A 78 20.71 23.07 -5.07
CA ASN A 78 20.56 22.08 -4.02
C ASN A 78 19.18 21.44 -4.11
N GLU A 79 19.13 20.14 -3.86
CA GLU A 79 17.89 19.39 -3.82
C GLU A 79 17.83 18.55 -2.54
N LEU A 80 16.71 18.66 -1.85
CA LEU A 80 16.37 17.84 -0.69
C LEU A 80 15.28 16.84 -1.11
N ARG A 81 15.59 15.55 -1.02
CA ARG A 81 14.64 14.47 -1.29
C ARG A 81 14.40 13.67 -0.02
N GLY A 82 13.14 13.35 0.25
CA GLY A 82 12.76 12.52 1.38
C GLY A 82 11.49 11.74 1.09
N GLY A 83 11.34 10.59 1.72
CA GLY A 83 10.12 9.82 1.58
C GLY A 83 10.05 8.71 2.61
N PHE A 84 8.84 8.24 2.86
CA PHE A 84 8.60 7.09 3.72
C PHE A 84 7.52 6.20 3.13
N ASN A 85 7.65 4.91 3.42
CA ASN A 85 6.69 3.89 3.04
C ASN A 85 6.23 3.16 4.30
N VAL A 86 4.92 3.07 4.49
CA VAL A 86 4.30 2.32 5.58
C VAL A 86 3.37 1.27 4.98
N GLN A 87 3.54 0.04 5.41
CA GLN A 87 2.70 -1.09 5.01
C GLN A 87 2.07 -1.73 6.24
N ASN A 88 0.74 -1.68 6.31
CA ASN A 88 -0.06 -2.34 7.32
C ASN A 88 -0.64 -3.63 6.75
N LEU A 89 -0.35 -4.76 7.40
CA LEU A 89 -0.85 -6.07 7.01
C LEU A 89 -1.65 -6.68 8.16
N PHE A 90 -2.96 -6.81 7.96
CA PHE A 90 -3.84 -7.52 8.87
C PHE A 90 -4.24 -8.86 8.28
N ARG A 91 -4.06 -9.94 9.04
CA ARG A 91 -4.47 -11.29 8.67
C ARG A 91 -5.44 -11.79 9.73
N ARG A 92 -6.62 -12.23 9.32
CA ARG A 92 -7.66 -12.77 10.20
C ARG A 92 -8.05 -14.15 9.68
N ALA A 93 -8.09 -15.14 10.57
CA ALA A 93 -8.72 -16.43 10.25
C ALA A 93 -10.20 -16.32 10.61
N ASN A 94 -11.09 -16.50 9.63
CA ASN A 94 -12.51 -16.67 9.93
C ASN A 94 -12.71 -18.12 10.36
N GLN A 95 -12.78 -18.35 11.68
CA GLN A 95 -13.29 -19.61 12.21
C GLN A 95 -14.81 -19.60 12.03
N THR A 96 -15.30 -20.19 10.95
CA THR A 96 -16.69 -20.64 10.90
C THR A 96 -16.78 -21.89 11.75
N THR A 97 -16.95 -21.72 13.06
CA THR A 97 -17.34 -22.81 13.97
C THR A 97 -18.81 -23.10 13.73
N GLY A 98 -19.10 -23.77 12.62
CA GLY A 98 -20.43 -24.27 12.31
C GLY A 98 -20.59 -25.70 12.83
N GLN A 99 -21.60 -25.87 13.70
CA GLN A 99 -22.24 -27.13 14.11
C GLN A 99 -21.56 -27.98 15.19
N PHE A 100 -22.24 -28.03 16.36
CA PHE A 100 -22.49 -29.30 17.04
C PHE A 100 -23.76 -29.92 16.44
#